data_AF-A0A2V8EDZ7-F1
#
_entry.id   AF-A0A2V8EDZ7-F1
#
_cell.length_a   1.000
_cell.length_b   1.000
_cell.length_c   1.000
_cell.angle_alpha   90.00
_cell.angle_beta   90.00
_cell.angle_gamma   90.00
#
_symmetry.space_group_name_H-M   'P 1'
#
loop_
_entity.id
_entity.type
_entity.pdbx_description
1 polymer ?
#
loop_
_entity_poly.entity_id
_entity_poly.type
_entity_poly.pdbx_seq_one_letter_code
_entity_poly.pdbx_strand_id
1 'polypeptide(L)'
;MKAVLAALFVVVIALPLAANLAGRDGADRGAENRELAAFPRLEASWASAAAFAPRLSAWFDDHFGFRSTLVQWYGASRLFALHVSPSTAVVVGRDGWLFYGEDQAVEDFAQVDPMTPDAIANWRAAILRARDWLRARGVAYVFTIAPDKHVLYAEAMPDTIARVGDVSRTDQLVTAMQDTGLMVDVRPALFEAKSRERIYQRTDTHWNDRGALVAYQQIIGAVRARVPKTPPAWTRADFDPRE
;
A
#
# COMPACT_ATOMS: atom_id res chain seq x y z
N MET A 1 -28.87 15.90 36.09
CA MET A 1 -28.23 14.93 35.17
C MET A 1 -28.64 15.15 33.70
N LYS A 2 -29.93 15.08 33.33
CA LYS A 2 -30.37 15.26 31.92
C LYS A 2 -29.99 16.61 31.30
N ALA A 3 -30.20 17.72 32.02
CA ALA A 3 -29.83 19.05 31.54
C ALA A 3 -28.31 19.23 31.36
N VAL A 4 -27.52 18.61 32.23
CA VAL A 4 -26.05 18.63 32.14
C VAL A 4 -25.57 17.86 30.92
N LEU A 5 -26.14 16.68 30.65
CA LEU A 5 -25.83 15.89 29.45
C LEU A 5 -26.25 16.63 28.16
N ALA A 6 -27.42 17.29 28.17
CA ALA A 6 -27.87 18.09 27.03
C ALA A 6 -26.94 19.29 26.78
N ALA A 7 -26.56 20.02 27.82
CA ALA A 7 -25.61 21.13 27.71
C ALA A 7 -24.24 20.65 27.19
N LEU A 8 -23.72 19.54 27.71
CA LEU A 8 -22.47 18.94 27.24
C LEU A 8 -22.56 18.54 25.77
N PHE A 9 -23.65 17.90 25.36
CA PHE A 9 -23.88 17.51 23.97
C PHE A 9 -23.87 18.73 23.04
N VAL A 10 -24.61 19.79 23.40
CA VAL A 10 -24.67 21.05 22.63
C VAL A 10 -23.29 21.68 22.51
N VAL A 11 -22.51 21.71 23.59
CA VAL A 11 -21.12 22.20 23.55
C VAL A 11 -20.29 21.38 22.58
N VAL A 12 -20.33 20.05 22.67
CA VAL A 12 -19.52 19.16 21.83
C VAL A 12 -19.84 19.32 20.34
N ILE A 13 -21.12 19.39 19.96
CA ILE A 13 -21.51 19.57 18.54
C ILE A 13 -21.23 20.99 18.03
N ALA A 14 -21.14 21.99 18.91
CA ALA A 14 -20.82 23.37 18.54
C ALA A 14 -19.31 23.64 18.42
N LEU A 15 -18.45 22.81 19.02
CA LEU A 15 -16.99 22.97 18.98
C LEU A 15 -16.39 23.06 17.56
N PRO A 16 -16.77 22.19 16.59
CA PRO A 16 -16.27 22.29 15.22
C PRO A 16 -16.65 23.60 14.54
N LEU A 17 -17.89 24.08 14.76
CA LEU A 17 -18.34 25.36 14.22
C LEU A 17 -17.56 26.53 14.85
N ALA A 18 -17.36 26.50 16.17
CA ALA A 18 -16.55 27.50 16.86
C ALA A 18 -15.09 27.52 16.35
N ALA A 19 -14.52 26.35 16.06
CA ALA A 19 -13.18 26.24 15.49
C ALA A 19 -13.10 26.80 14.06
N ASN A 20 -14.09 26.53 13.23
CA ASN A 20 -14.21 27.12 11.89
C ASN A 20 -14.30 28.64 11.95
N LEU A 21 -15.13 29.20 12.83
CA LEU A 21 -15.24 30.65 13.05
C LEU A 21 -13.94 31.26 13.58
N ALA A 22 -13.14 30.49 14.31
CA ALA A 22 -11.80 30.88 14.79
C ALA A 22 -10.69 30.70 13.74
N GLY A 23 -11.03 30.35 12.48
CA GLY A 23 -10.08 30.20 11.38
C GLY A 23 -9.37 28.85 11.33
N ARG A 24 -9.86 27.83 12.04
CA ARG A 24 -9.38 26.44 11.94
C ARG A 24 -10.37 25.62 11.12
N ASP A 25 -10.18 25.62 9.80
CA ASP A 25 -11.05 24.94 8.83
C ASP A 25 -10.89 23.41 8.82
N GLY A 26 -9.84 22.86 9.44
CA GLY A 26 -9.63 21.41 9.50
C GLY A 26 -9.30 20.76 8.15
N ALA A 27 -9.03 21.58 7.12
CA ALA A 27 -8.63 21.14 5.79
C ALA A 27 -7.21 20.53 5.83
N ASP A 28 -7.05 19.32 5.28
CA ASP A 28 -5.74 18.65 5.20
C ASP A 28 -5.56 17.99 3.83
N ARG A 29 -4.91 18.72 2.91
CA ARG A 29 -4.60 18.21 1.57
C ARG A 29 -3.59 17.06 1.60
N GLY A 30 -2.71 17.02 2.60
CA GLY A 30 -1.65 16.02 2.71
C GLY A 30 -2.15 14.67 3.19
N ALA A 31 -3.20 14.65 4.01
CA ALA A 31 -3.81 13.41 4.49
C ALA A 31 -4.61 12.64 3.42
N GLU A 32 -5.24 13.33 2.46
CA GLU A 32 -6.17 12.69 1.52
C GLU A 32 -5.71 12.69 0.06
N ASN A 33 -4.55 13.31 -0.26
CA ASN A 33 -4.01 13.44 -1.61
C ASN A 33 -5.07 13.81 -2.68
N ARG A 34 -5.98 14.73 -2.32
CA ARG A 34 -7.14 15.14 -3.12
C ARG A 34 -7.28 16.66 -3.10
N GLU A 35 -7.83 17.23 -4.17
CA GLU A 35 -8.28 18.63 -4.18
C GLU A 35 -9.51 18.81 -3.29
N LEU A 36 -9.47 19.78 -2.38
CA LEU A 36 -10.58 20.11 -1.50
C LEU A 36 -11.59 20.99 -2.23
N ALA A 37 -12.87 20.80 -1.94
CA ALA A 37 -13.95 21.59 -2.51
C ALA A 37 -13.75 23.09 -2.20
N ALA A 38 -13.94 23.95 -3.20
CA ALA A 38 -13.91 25.39 -3.00
C ALA A 38 -15.25 25.91 -2.43
N PHE A 39 -15.21 27.03 -1.70
CA PHE A 39 -16.44 27.65 -1.21
C PHE A 39 -17.34 28.03 -2.40
N PRO A 40 -18.62 27.60 -2.40
CA PRO A 40 -19.49 27.79 -3.55
C PRO A 40 -19.80 29.26 -3.80
N ARG A 41 -19.82 29.66 -5.07
CA ARG A 41 -20.31 30.97 -5.50
C ARG A 41 -21.74 30.84 -6.01
N LEU A 42 -22.59 31.77 -5.58
CA LEU A 42 -23.92 31.98 -6.13
C LEU A 42 -23.80 32.89 -7.35
N GLU A 43 -24.21 32.37 -8.50
CA GLU A 43 -24.34 33.11 -9.75
C GLU A 43 -25.82 33.37 -10.04
N ALA A 44 -26.12 34.35 -10.89
CA ALA A 44 -27.48 34.70 -11.29
C ALA A 44 -28.07 33.69 -12.29
N SER A 45 -28.15 32.42 -11.91
CA SER A 45 -28.78 31.35 -12.69
C SER A 45 -29.49 30.34 -11.77
N TRP A 46 -30.61 29.82 -12.26
CA TRP A 46 -31.36 28.77 -11.55
C TRP A 46 -30.54 27.50 -11.32
N ALA A 47 -29.65 27.18 -12.27
CA ALA A 47 -28.71 26.07 -12.16
C ALA A 47 -27.70 26.28 -11.03
N SER A 48 -27.16 27.49 -10.86
CA SER A 48 -26.25 27.82 -9.76
C SER A 48 -26.95 27.76 -8.40
N ALA A 49 -28.18 28.27 -8.30
CA ALA A 49 -28.98 28.21 -7.08
C ALA A 49 -29.26 26.77 -6.65
N ALA A 50 -29.65 25.90 -7.59
CA ALA A 50 -29.88 24.48 -7.32
C ALA A 50 -28.59 23.74 -6.89
N ALA A 51 -27.45 24.10 -7.47
CA ALA A 51 -26.15 23.48 -7.15
C ALA A 51 -25.48 24.04 -5.88
N PHE A 52 -25.97 25.14 -5.32
CA PHE A 52 -25.34 25.80 -4.18
C PHE A 52 -25.33 24.92 -2.92
N ALA A 53 -26.47 24.35 -2.53
CA ALA A 53 -26.56 23.55 -1.31
C ALA A 53 -25.68 22.28 -1.36
N PRO A 54 -25.68 21.47 -2.45
CA PRO A 54 -24.75 20.36 -2.59
C PRO A 54 -23.27 20.77 -2.52
N ARG A 55 -22.89 21.88 -3.19
CA ARG A 55 -21.51 22.39 -3.16
C ARG A 55 -21.11 22.94 -1.79
N LEU A 56 -22.06 23.54 -1.06
CA LEU A 56 -21.84 24.01 0.30
C LEU A 56 -21.64 22.83 1.25
N SER A 57 -22.43 21.76 1.09
CA SER A 57 -22.24 20.52 1.85
C SER A 57 -20.85 19.95 1.59
N ALA A 58 -20.45 19.80 0.32
CA ALA A 58 -19.14 19.28 -0.04
C ALA A 58 -17.99 20.15 0.52
N TRP A 59 -18.14 21.49 0.46
CA TRP A 59 -17.18 22.40 1.09
C TRP A 59 -17.13 22.19 2.61
N PHE A 60 -18.28 22.14 3.28
CA PHE A 60 -18.34 21.94 4.73
C PHE A 60 -17.77 20.60 5.17
N ASP A 61 -18.03 19.54 4.40
CA ASP A 61 -17.49 18.20 4.64
C ASP A 61 -15.95 18.19 4.57
N ASP A 62 -15.34 19.07 3.76
CA ASP A 62 -13.89 19.23 3.65
C ASP A 62 -13.30 20.23 4.67
N HIS A 63 -14.09 21.21 5.11
CA HIS A 63 -13.68 22.34 5.94
C HIS A 63 -14.35 22.32 7.33
N PHE A 64 -14.62 21.14 7.85
CA PHE A 64 -15.17 20.96 9.18
C PHE A 64 -14.07 21.07 10.24
N GLY A 65 -14.23 21.98 11.21
CA GLY A 65 -13.25 22.19 12.26
C GLY A 65 -12.91 20.89 13.01
N PHE A 66 -11.62 20.61 13.18
CA PHE A 66 -11.07 19.37 13.75
C PHE A 66 -11.31 18.08 12.94
N ARG A 67 -11.80 18.15 11.70
CA ARG A 67 -12.07 16.97 10.86
C ARG A 67 -10.91 15.99 10.84
N SER A 68 -9.70 16.42 10.44
CA SER A 68 -8.54 15.52 10.34
C SER A 68 -8.22 14.85 11.68
N THR A 69 -8.32 15.60 12.78
CA THR A 69 -8.14 15.04 14.13
C THR A 69 -9.21 14.00 14.45
N LEU A 70 -10.48 14.29 14.20
CA LEU A 70 -11.59 13.37 14.47
C LEU A 70 -11.52 12.11 13.60
N VAL A 71 -11.17 12.25 12.32
CA VAL A 71 -10.97 11.12 11.40
C VAL A 71 -9.80 10.26 11.86
N GLN A 72 -8.67 10.86 12.25
CA GLN A 72 -7.53 10.13 12.80
C GLN A 72 -7.90 9.40 14.11
N TRP A 73 -8.62 10.05 15.02
CA TRP A 73 -9.10 9.44 16.26
C TRP A 73 -10.09 8.30 16.02
N TYR A 74 -11.01 8.47 15.08
CA TYR A 74 -11.92 7.42 14.65
C TYR A 74 -11.15 6.22 14.07
N GLY A 75 -10.20 6.47 13.17
CA GLY A 75 -9.35 5.43 12.61
C GLY A 75 -8.51 4.71 13.67
N ALA A 76 -7.86 5.47 14.54
CA ALA A 76 -7.04 4.94 15.64
C ALA A 76 -7.88 4.14 16.64
N SER A 77 -9.07 4.61 17.02
CA SER A 77 -9.94 3.87 17.93
C SER A 77 -10.44 2.57 17.31
N ARG A 78 -10.86 2.56 16.04
CA ARG A 78 -11.23 1.33 15.35
C ARG A 78 -10.06 0.36 15.24
N LEU A 79 -8.88 0.86 14.90
CA LEU A 79 -7.70 0.04 14.68
C LEU A 79 -7.13 -0.53 15.99
N PHE A 80 -6.91 0.33 17.00
CA PHE A 80 -6.21 -0.07 18.23
C PHE A 80 -7.15 -0.56 19.34
N ALA A 81 -8.39 -0.08 19.41
CA ALA A 81 -9.35 -0.53 20.42
C ALA A 81 -10.20 -1.71 19.92
N LEU A 82 -10.64 -1.67 18.66
CA LEU A 82 -11.54 -2.68 18.11
C LEU A 82 -10.84 -3.70 17.20
N HIS A 83 -9.58 -3.49 16.82
CA HIS A 83 -8.83 -4.33 15.87
C HIS A 83 -9.56 -4.49 14.51
N VAL A 84 -10.33 -3.47 14.12
CA VAL A 84 -11.03 -3.42 12.83
C VAL A 84 -10.43 -2.31 11.99
N SER A 85 -10.06 -2.64 10.76
CA SER A 85 -9.59 -1.63 9.83
C SER A 85 -10.71 -0.62 9.50
N PRO A 86 -10.41 0.69 9.51
CA PRO A 86 -11.34 1.70 9.01
C PRO A 86 -11.46 1.69 7.48
N SER A 87 -10.59 0.96 6.77
CA SER A 87 -10.54 0.87 5.30
C SER A 87 -10.53 -0.59 4.83
N THR A 88 -11.23 -0.89 3.74
CA THR A 88 -11.15 -2.20 3.07
C THR A 88 -9.76 -2.48 2.48
N ALA A 89 -8.98 -1.43 2.20
CA ALA A 89 -7.62 -1.52 1.70
C ALA A 89 -6.61 -2.09 2.71
N VAL A 90 -7.01 -2.31 3.97
CA VAL A 90 -6.10 -2.75 5.03
C VAL A 90 -6.67 -3.94 5.79
N VAL A 91 -5.88 -5.01 5.84
CA VAL A 91 -6.11 -6.19 6.67
C VAL A 91 -5.30 -6.03 7.95
N VAL A 92 -5.98 -6.13 9.10
CA VAL A 92 -5.32 -6.08 10.42
C VAL A 92 -4.77 -7.47 10.74
N GLY A 93 -3.45 -7.57 10.86
CA GLY A 93 -2.74 -8.78 11.29
C GLY A 93 -2.44 -8.78 12.79
N ARG A 94 -1.66 -9.78 13.21
CA ARG A 94 -1.20 -9.93 14.60
C ARG A 94 -0.13 -8.90 14.95
N ASP A 95 0.05 -8.61 16.24
CA ASP A 95 1.13 -7.77 16.79
C ASP A 95 1.32 -6.39 16.13
N GLY A 96 0.20 -5.81 15.67
CA GLY A 96 0.14 -4.49 15.04
C GLY A 96 0.60 -4.45 13.58
N TRP A 97 0.75 -5.60 12.92
CA TRP A 97 0.99 -5.66 11.48
C TRP A 97 -0.26 -5.28 10.69
N LEU A 98 -0.08 -4.46 9.66
CA LEU A 98 -1.12 -4.10 8.71
C LEU A 98 -0.75 -4.61 7.33
N PHE A 99 -1.69 -5.19 6.61
CA PHE A 99 -1.47 -5.79 5.30
C PHE A 99 -2.37 -5.13 4.25
N TYR A 100 -1.98 -5.17 2.98
CA TYR A 100 -2.77 -4.59 1.90
C TYR A 100 -3.96 -5.50 1.57
N GLY A 101 -5.18 -4.97 1.58
CA GLY A 101 -6.42 -5.74 1.41
C GLY A 101 -7.06 -5.65 0.03
N GLU A 102 -6.52 -4.83 -0.88
CA GLU A 102 -7.09 -4.58 -2.21
C GLU A 102 -6.36 -5.37 -3.31
N ASP A 103 -6.78 -5.20 -4.57
CA ASP A 103 -6.22 -5.84 -5.76
C ASP A 103 -6.05 -7.37 -5.67
N GLN A 104 -6.98 -8.03 -4.97
CA GLN A 104 -6.97 -9.48 -4.75
C GLN A 104 -5.76 -9.99 -3.95
N ALA A 105 -5.07 -9.14 -3.18
CA ALA A 105 -3.86 -9.53 -2.45
C ALA A 105 -4.14 -10.61 -1.38
N VAL A 106 -5.33 -10.58 -0.77
CA VAL A 106 -5.76 -11.60 0.19
C VAL A 106 -5.99 -12.93 -0.51
N GLU A 107 -6.65 -12.92 -1.67
CA GLU A 107 -6.93 -14.09 -2.49
C GLU A 107 -5.65 -14.71 -3.06
N ASP A 108 -4.67 -13.90 -3.47
CA ASP A 108 -3.36 -14.38 -3.91
C ASP A 108 -2.58 -15.00 -2.74
N PHE A 109 -2.58 -14.36 -1.56
CA PHE A 109 -1.98 -14.95 -0.35
C PHE A 109 -2.65 -16.26 0.03
N ALA A 110 -3.99 -16.32 0.01
CA ALA A 110 -4.77 -17.50 0.33
C ALA A 110 -4.62 -18.60 -0.75
N GLN A 111 -4.14 -18.24 -1.94
CA GLN A 111 -3.92 -19.12 -3.10
C GLN A 111 -5.22 -19.75 -3.62
N VAL A 112 -6.31 -18.97 -3.61
CA VAL A 112 -7.63 -19.43 -4.10
C VAL A 112 -7.82 -19.23 -5.61
N ASP A 113 -6.98 -18.42 -6.25
CA ASP A 113 -7.05 -18.11 -7.70
C ASP A 113 -5.69 -18.32 -8.39
N PRO A 114 -5.28 -19.58 -8.65
CA PRO A 114 -4.07 -19.87 -9.41
C PRO A 114 -4.18 -19.34 -10.86
N MET A 115 -3.03 -19.06 -11.49
CA MET A 115 -3.04 -18.61 -12.88
C MET A 115 -3.46 -19.74 -13.82
N THR A 116 -4.24 -19.41 -14.83
CA THR A 116 -4.53 -20.35 -15.91
C THR A 116 -3.27 -20.58 -16.78
N PRO A 117 -3.16 -21.73 -17.48
CA PRO A 117 -2.07 -21.96 -18.42
C PRO A 117 -1.92 -20.85 -19.46
N ASP A 118 -3.03 -20.29 -19.96
CA ASP A 118 -3.03 -19.18 -20.90
C ASP A 118 -2.50 -17.88 -20.27
N ALA A 119 -2.86 -17.59 -19.02
CA ALA A 119 -2.34 -16.43 -18.29
C ALA A 119 -0.82 -16.55 -18.09
N ILE A 120 -0.32 -17.74 -17.74
CA ILE A 120 1.12 -18.01 -17.61
C ILE A 120 1.82 -17.83 -18.96
N ALA A 121 1.25 -18.38 -20.04
CA ALA A 121 1.79 -18.25 -21.39
C ALA A 121 1.84 -16.78 -21.84
N ASN A 122 0.80 -15.99 -21.54
CA ASN A 122 0.73 -14.57 -21.85
C ASN A 122 1.81 -13.76 -21.13
N TRP A 123 2.01 -13.99 -19.83
CA TRP A 123 3.06 -13.35 -19.04
C TRP A 123 4.46 -13.71 -19.57
N ARG A 124 4.71 -15.01 -19.78
CA ARG A 124 5.97 -15.49 -20.36
C ARG A 124 6.23 -14.83 -21.72
N ALA A 125 5.24 -14.81 -22.61
CA ALA A 125 5.39 -14.19 -23.92
C ALA A 125 5.67 -12.68 -23.83
N ALA A 126 5.01 -11.96 -22.91
CA ALA A 126 5.27 -10.53 -22.71
C ALA A 126 6.71 -10.25 -22.25
N ILE A 127 7.21 -11.01 -21.26
CA ILE A 127 8.57 -10.85 -20.73
C ILE A 127 9.61 -11.19 -21.81
N LEU A 128 9.40 -12.25 -22.60
CA LEU A 128 10.31 -12.64 -23.67
C LEU A 128 10.32 -11.63 -24.82
N ARG A 129 9.16 -11.06 -25.19
CA ARG A 129 9.08 -9.97 -26.18
C ARG A 129 9.84 -8.74 -25.72
N ALA A 130 9.71 -8.35 -24.44
CA ALA A 130 10.46 -7.23 -23.87
C ALA A 130 11.98 -7.49 -23.93
N ARG A 131 12.43 -8.69 -23.54
CA ARG A 131 13.83 -9.11 -23.69
C ARG A 131 14.30 -8.96 -25.14
N ASP A 132 13.56 -9.50 -26.10
CA ASP A 132 14.01 -9.52 -27.51
C ASP A 132 14.09 -8.12 -28.10
N TRP A 133 13.13 -7.26 -27.75
CA TRP A 133 13.13 -5.85 -28.15
C TRP A 133 14.32 -5.06 -27.58
N LEU A 134 14.67 -5.29 -26.31
CA LEU A 134 15.83 -4.68 -25.65
C LEU A 134 17.15 -5.23 -26.17
N ARG A 135 17.24 -6.55 -26.38
CA ARG A 135 18.42 -7.21 -26.93
C ARG A 135 18.76 -6.71 -28.33
N ALA A 136 17.76 -6.45 -29.18
CA ALA A 136 17.96 -5.85 -30.51
C ALA A 136 18.60 -4.45 -30.46
N ARG A 137 18.60 -3.80 -29.29
CA ARG A 137 19.20 -2.47 -29.03
C ARG A 137 20.47 -2.56 -28.18
N GLY A 138 20.99 -3.76 -27.94
CA GLY A 138 22.17 -3.97 -27.10
C GLY A 138 21.92 -3.70 -25.60
N VAL A 139 20.66 -3.73 -25.16
CA VAL A 139 20.29 -3.50 -23.75
C VAL A 139 20.07 -4.85 -23.06
N ALA A 140 20.77 -5.08 -21.95
CA ALA A 140 20.56 -6.24 -21.10
C ALA A 140 19.27 -6.09 -20.29
N TYR A 141 18.59 -7.21 -20.04
CA TYR A 141 17.31 -7.23 -19.34
C TYR A 141 17.30 -8.33 -18.26
N VAL A 142 16.80 -7.95 -17.09
CA VAL A 142 16.46 -8.85 -15.98
C VAL A 142 15.03 -8.52 -15.54
N PHE A 143 14.31 -9.53 -15.07
CA PHE A 143 12.94 -9.36 -14.59
C PHE A 143 12.85 -9.85 -13.15
N THR A 144 12.12 -9.15 -12.30
CA THR A 144 11.88 -9.56 -10.90
C THR A 144 10.48 -9.12 -10.48
N ILE A 145 9.97 -9.76 -9.44
CA ILE A 145 8.69 -9.43 -8.82
C ILE A 145 9.01 -9.04 -7.38
N ALA A 146 8.60 -7.83 -6.98
CA ALA A 146 8.65 -7.43 -5.58
C ALA A 146 7.62 -8.29 -4.83
N PRO A 147 8.04 -9.13 -3.87
CA PRO A 147 7.12 -10.05 -3.25
C PRO A 147 6.22 -9.32 -2.25
N ASP A 148 5.00 -9.83 -2.13
CA ASP A 148 4.05 -9.34 -1.16
C ASP A 148 4.50 -9.59 0.28
N LYS A 149 4.26 -8.59 1.13
CA LYS A 149 4.48 -8.70 2.57
C LYS A 149 3.71 -9.88 3.19
N HIS A 150 2.53 -10.19 2.64
CA HIS A 150 1.72 -11.35 3.00
C HIS A 150 2.51 -12.66 2.96
N VAL A 151 3.34 -12.84 1.92
CA VAL A 151 4.11 -14.07 1.72
C VAL A 151 5.27 -14.15 2.70
N LEU A 152 5.98 -13.04 2.87
CA LEU A 152 7.18 -12.99 3.71
C LEU A 152 6.82 -13.02 5.20
N TYR A 153 5.74 -12.37 5.63
CA TYR A 153 5.27 -12.29 7.02
C TYR A 153 3.93 -13.03 7.21
N ALA A 154 3.81 -14.22 6.64
CA ALA A 154 2.61 -15.04 6.74
C ALA A 154 2.22 -15.35 8.20
N GLU A 155 3.20 -15.46 9.10
CA GLU A 155 2.98 -15.66 10.53
C GLU A 155 2.35 -14.45 11.23
N ALA A 156 2.30 -13.29 10.62
CA ALA A 156 1.61 -12.12 11.15
C ALA A 156 0.22 -11.92 10.53
N MET A 157 -0.18 -12.73 9.55
CA MET A 157 -1.54 -12.70 9.01
C MET A 157 -2.58 -13.15 10.06
N PRO A 158 -3.83 -12.65 9.98
CA PRO A 158 -4.89 -13.08 10.88
C PRO A 158 -5.27 -14.55 10.62
N ASP A 159 -5.55 -15.29 11.69
CA ASP A 159 -5.89 -16.73 11.61
C ASP A 159 -7.20 -17.01 10.84
N THR A 160 -8.00 -15.98 10.58
CA THR A 160 -9.21 -16.06 9.76
C THR A 160 -8.91 -16.21 8.26
N ILE A 161 -7.65 -16.00 7.84
CA ILE A 161 -7.22 -16.11 6.43
C ILE A 161 -6.20 -17.25 6.34
N ALA A 162 -6.66 -18.40 5.85
CA ALA A 162 -5.83 -19.58 5.66
C ALA A 162 -5.43 -19.73 4.19
N ARG A 163 -4.22 -20.25 3.96
CA ARG A 163 -3.81 -20.72 2.63
C ARG A 163 -4.50 -22.03 2.32
N VAL A 164 -5.07 -22.13 1.12
CA VAL A 164 -5.74 -23.36 0.65
C VAL A 164 -4.90 -24.17 -0.34
N GLY A 165 -3.80 -23.61 -0.81
CA GLY A 165 -2.85 -24.26 -1.72
C GLY A 165 -1.40 -24.12 -1.25
N ASP A 166 -0.51 -24.78 -1.99
CA ASP A 166 0.94 -24.73 -1.78
C ASP A 166 1.70 -23.98 -2.88
N VAL A 167 1.02 -23.60 -3.97
CA VAL A 167 1.64 -22.99 -5.16
C VAL A 167 1.03 -21.61 -5.42
N SER A 168 1.81 -20.56 -5.16
CA SER A 168 1.38 -19.19 -5.47
C SER A 168 1.42 -18.89 -6.96
N ARG A 169 0.76 -17.80 -7.39
CA ARG A 169 0.87 -17.30 -8.78
C ARG A 169 2.31 -16.93 -9.12
N THR A 170 3.06 -16.39 -8.17
CA THR A 170 4.49 -16.10 -8.34
C THR A 170 5.30 -17.38 -8.57
N ASP A 171 5.02 -18.47 -7.86
CA ASP A 171 5.71 -19.76 -8.07
C ASP A 171 5.43 -20.33 -9.46
N GLN A 172 4.20 -20.18 -9.96
CA GLN A 172 3.82 -20.59 -11.31
C GLN A 172 4.63 -19.83 -12.36
N LEU A 173 4.77 -18.51 -12.21
CA LEU A 173 5.55 -17.69 -13.15
C LEU A 173 7.06 -17.93 -13.04
N VAL A 174 7.60 -18.10 -11.83
CA VAL A 174 9.02 -18.48 -11.61
C VAL A 174 9.33 -19.80 -12.29
N THR A 175 8.50 -20.82 -12.05
CA THR A 175 8.65 -22.16 -12.66
C THR A 175 8.57 -22.07 -14.17
N ALA A 176 7.60 -21.31 -14.69
CA ALA A 176 7.40 -21.13 -16.12
C ALA A 176 8.52 -20.33 -16.79
N MET A 177 9.38 -19.62 -16.05
CA MET A 177 10.47 -18.78 -16.57
C MET A 177 11.88 -19.33 -16.31
N GLN A 178 12.00 -20.43 -15.55
CA GLN A 178 13.28 -20.95 -15.06
C GLN A 178 14.31 -21.23 -16.16
N ASP A 179 13.87 -21.72 -17.32
CA ASP A 179 14.70 -22.08 -18.47
C ASP A 179 15.31 -20.86 -19.19
N THR A 180 14.75 -19.67 -18.94
CA THR A 180 15.19 -18.44 -19.60
C THR A 180 16.37 -17.78 -18.90
N GLY A 181 16.55 -18.08 -17.61
CA GLY A 181 17.49 -17.40 -16.72
C GLY A 181 17.22 -15.90 -16.50
N LEU A 182 16.14 -15.33 -17.05
CA LEU A 182 15.84 -13.89 -17.01
C LEU A 182 15.26 -13.43 -15.67
N MET A 183 14.51 -14.31 -15.01
CA MET A 183 13.79 -13.99 -13.80
C MET A 183 14.70 -14.14 -12.58
N VAL A 184 14.70 -13.11 -11.74
CA VAL A 184 15.41 -13.06 -10.45
C VAL A 184 14.36 -13.18 -9.36
N ASP A 185 14.27 -14.36 -8.74
CA ASP A 185 13.45 -14.55 -7.56
C ASP A 185 14.22 -14.08 -6.32
N VAL A 186 13.77 -12.96 -5.74
CA VAL A 186 14.40 -12.35 -4.57
C VAL A 186 13.91 -12.96 -3.25
N ARG A 187 12.85 -13.76 -3.27
CA ARG A 187 12.20 -14.30 -2.05
C ARG A 187 13.15 -15.15 -1.19
N PRO A 188 14.00 -16.05 -1.73
CA PRO A 188 14.91 -16.84 -0.90
C PRO A 188 15.84 -15.97 -0.06
N ALA A 189 16.45 -14.94 -0.66
CA ALA A 189 17.34 -14.02 0.04
C ALA A 189 16.58 -13.18 1.09
N LEU A 190 15.34 -12.78 0.79
CA LEU A 190 14.50 -12.04 1.72
C LEU A 190 14.05 -12.91 2.91
N PHE A 191 13.69 -14.18 2.70
CA PHE A 191 13.39 -15.10 3.81
C PHE A 191 14.60 -15.32 4.72
N GLU A 192 15.80 -15.46 4.13
CA GLU A 192 17.03 -15.56 4.90
C GLU A 192 17.27 -14.28 5.72
N ALA A 193 17.13 -13.09 5.12
CA ALA A 193 17.30 -11.82 5.82
C ALA A 193 16.26 -11.62 6.93
N LYS A 194 15.00 -11.98 6.67
CA LYS A 194 13.90 -11.92 7.65
C LYS A 194 14.20 -12.71 8.92
N SER A 195 14.90 -13.85 8.80
CA SER A 195 15.27 -14.67 9.97
C SER A 195 16.18 -13.93 10.97
N ARG A 196 16.83 -12.85 10.54
CA ARG A 196 17.77 -12.05 11.33
C ARG A 196 17.20 -10.70 11.76
N GLU A 197 16.39 -10.08 10.91
CA GLU A 197 15.88 -8.73 11.15
C GLU A 197 14.57 -8.44 10.41
N ARG A 198 13.87 -7.38 10.83
CA ARG A 198 12.68 -6.90 10.13
C ARG A 198 13.08 -6.29 8.79
N ILE A 199 12.53 -6.82 7.70
CA ILE A 199 12.77 -6.38 6.32
C ILE A 199 11.57 -5.68 5.67
N TYR A 200 10.40 -5.67 6.30
CA TYR A 200 9.24 -4.87 5.87
C TYR A 200 8.77 -3.89 6.93
N GLN A 201 8.09 -2.84 6.49
CA GLN A 201 7.39 -1.95 7.40
C GLN A 201 6.18 -2.66 8.02
N ARG A 202 5.95 -2.43 9.31
CA ARG A 202 4.86 -3.09 10.03
C ARG A 202 3.50 -2.55 9.59
N THR A 203 3.41 -1.25 9.38
CA THR A 203 2.16 -0.51 9.08
C THR A 203 2.09 0.03 7.66
N ASP A 204 3.06 -0.29 6.80
CA ASP A 204 3.13 0.13 5.40
C ASP A 204 3.34 -1.11 4.50
N THR A 205 2.92 -1.05 3.25
CA THR A 205 2.95 -2.19 2.32
C THR A 205 4.36 -2.56 1.84
N HIS A 206 5.31 -1.62 1.92
CA HIS A 206 6.65 -1.78 1.36
C HIS A 206 7.63 -2.48 2.29
N TRP A 207 8.69 -3.02 1.69
CA TRP A 207 9.89 -3.35 2.44
C TRP A 207 10.46 -2.10 3.12
N ASN A 208 11.29 -2.29 4.16
CA ASN A 208 12.14 -1.20 4.65
C ASN A 208 13.49 -1.22 3.92
N ASP A 209 14.36 -0.27 4.24
CA ASP A 209 15.67 -0.12 3.59
C ASP A 209 16.52 -1.42 3.62
N ARG A 210 16.41 -2.21 4.70
CA ARG A 210 17.12 -3.48 4.84
C ARG A 210 16.61 -4.54 3.87
N GLY A 211 15.29 -4.67 3.73
CA GLY A 211 14.67 -5.56 2.74
C GLY A 211 14.95 -5.11 1.30
N ALA A 212 14.86 -3.80 1.05
CA ALA A 212 15.18 -3.21 -0.25
C ALA A 212 16.62 -3.51 -0.67
N LEU A 213 17.58 -3.37 0.25
CA LEU A 213 18.99 -3.70 0.00
C LEU A 213 19.16 -5.16 -0.44
N VAL A 214 18.52 -6.09 0.26
CA VAL A 214 18.64 -7.53 -0.03
C VAL A 214 18.12 -7.82 -1.44
N ALA A 215 16.96 -7.29 -1.80
CA ALA A 215 16.41 -7.45 -3.16
C ALA A 215 17.31 -6.78 -4.21
N TYR A 216 17.78 -5.56 -3.94
CA TYR A 216 18.70 -4.82 -4.80
C TYR A 216 19.99 -5.61 -5.07
N GLN A 217 20.59 -6.25 -4.06
CA GLN A 217 21.80 -7.03 -4.22
C GLN A 217 21.61 -8.22 -5.17
N GLN A 218 20.48 -8.91 -5.09
CA GLN A 218 20.13 -9.99 -6.03
C GLN A 218 19.97 -9.46 -7.45
N ILE A 219 19.27 -8.34 -7.61
CA ILE A 219 19.04 -7.70 -8.91
C ILE A 219 20.36 -7.26 -9.54
N ILE A 220 21.21 -6.54 -8.81
CA ILE A 220 22.51 -6.09 -9.31
C ILE A 220 23.44 -7.25 -9.61
N GLY A 221 23.41 -8.33 -8.81
CA GLY A 221 24.13 -9.56 -9.13
C GLY A 221 23.74 -10.12 -10.50
N ALA A 222 22.43 -10.22 -10.77
CA ALA A 222 21.92 -10.70 -12.05
C ALA A 222 22.20 -9.75 -13.23
N VAL A 223 22.20 -8.42 -12.99
CA VAL A 223 22.59 -7.41 -13.98
C VAL A 223 24.08 -7.53 -14.29
N ARG A 224 24.95 -7.64 -13.29
CA ARG A 224 26.41 -7.79 -13.46
C ARG A 224 26.79 -9.03 -14.26
N ALA A 225 26.08 -10.14 -14.07
CA ALA A 225 26.29 -11.36 -14.85
C ALA A 225 26.06 -11.14 -16.36
N ARG A 226 25.26 -10.15 -16.74
CA ARG A 226 24.96 -9.79 -18.14
C ARG A 226 25.74 -8.56 -18.62
N VAL A 227 26.06 -7.64 -17.71
CA VAL A 227 26.76 -6.39 -17.96
C VAL A 227 27.90 -6.26 -16.93
N PRO A 228 29.06 -6.91 -17.17
CA PRO A 228 30.15 -6.98 -16.20
C PRO A 228 30.73 -5.63 -15.76
N LYS A 229 30.48 -4.57 -16.53
CA LYS A 229 30.89 -3.19 -16.25
C LYS A 229 30.07 -2.52 -15.14
N THR A 230 28.90 -3.05 -14.80
CA THR A 230 28.04 -2.54 -13.72
C THR A 230 28.80 -2.65 -12.40
N PRO A 231 28.86 -1.62 -11.53
CA PRO A 231 29.53 -1.70 -10.22
C PRO A 231 28.96 -2.82 -9.33
N PRO A 232 29.72 -3.33 -8.34
CA PRO A 232 29.19 -4.28 -7.37
C PRO A 232 28.03 -3.67 -6.60
N ALA A 233 27.13 -4.52 -6.11
CA ALA A 233 26.03 -4.06 -5.27
C ALA A 233 26.59 -3.44 -3.98
N TRP A 234 25.98 -2.35 -3.54
CA TRP A 234 26.17 -1.84 -2.19
C TRP A 234 25.88 -2.88 -1.12
N THR A 235 26.59 -2.75 -0.02
CA THR A 235 26.50 -3.51 1.21
C THR A 235 25.85 -2.65 2.30
N ARG A 236 25.55 -3.26 3.45
CA ARG A 236 25.05 -2.53 4.62
C ARG A 236 26.05 -1.49 5.14
N ALA A 237 27.35 -1.64 4.87
CA ALA A 237 28.34 -0.64 5.26
C ALA A 237 28.27 0.65 4.42
N ASP A 238 27.61 0.59 3.25
CA ASP A 238 27.55 1.70 2.31
C ASP A 238 26.38 2.68 2.59
N PHE A 239 25.45 2.34 3.49
CA PHE A 239 24.37 3.24 3.90
C PHE A 239 23.83 2.92 5.29
N ASP A 240 23.32 3.93 5.99
CA ASP A 240 22.66 3.80 7.29
C ASP A 240 21.15 3.59 7.07
N PRO A 241 20.61 2.37 7.31
CA PRO A 241 19.19 2.09 7.09
C PRO A 241 18.33 2.87 8.09
N ARG A 242 17.32 3.58 7.61
CA ARG A 242 16.33 4.20 8.52
C ARG A 242 15.46 3.09 9.13
N GLU A 243 15.16 3.20 10.43
CA GLU A 243 14.44 2.17 11.19
C GLU A 243 13.00 1.92 10.72
#